data_AF-X1KLM7-F1
#
_entry.id   AF-X1KLM7-F1
#
_cell.length_a   1.000
_cell.length_b   1.000
_cell.length_c   1.000
_cell.angle_alpha   90.00
_cell.angle_beta   90.00
_cell.angle_gamma   90.00
#
_symmetry.space_group_name_H-M   'P 1'
#
loop_
_entity.id
_entity.type
_entity.pdbx_description
1 polymer ?
#
loop_
_entity_poly.entity_id
_entity_poly.type
_entity_poly.pdbx_seq_one_letter_code
_entity_poly.pdbx_strand_id
1 'polypeptide(L)'
;RTIALDVEIQSAIGTIAELKSQIILLEVKKGALASSVQFNNPYLYDINKELRELKKQLTKIEFGSKQKNEKDFGAGFSVPFSELPEVSLEYARLLRNVKVQEVIYELLTQQYEQAKIMEAKDTPTVQFLDRAGIPEKKTFPKRTLIVAFAFLLSLFVNIPLVFFLEYLADVKSNPEKHAFAVKLTTDLSRDFDELKGFIKKLFRRSKN
;
A
#
# COMPACT_ATOMS: atom_id res chain seq x y z
N ARG A 1 42.49 -42.97 -8.28
CA ARG A 1 42.40 -41.70 -7.50
C ARG A 1 42.09 -40.48 -8.37
N THR A 2 42.26 -40.55 -9.69
CA THR A 2 41.93 -39.48 -10.65
C THR A 2 40.43 -39.18 -10.73
N ILE A 3 39.59 -40.21 -10.87
CA ILE A 3 38.12 -40.07 -11.02
C ILE A 3 37.46 -39.21 -9.92
N ALA A 4 37.96 -39.27 -8.68
CA ALA A 4 37.40 -38.47 -7.57
C ALA A 4 37.73 -36.97 -7.70
N LEU A 5 38.94 -36.65 -8.16
CA LEU A 5 39.38 -35.27 -8.40
C LEU A 5 38.59 -34.66 -9.56
N ASP A 6 38.28 -35.45 -10.57
CA ASP A 6 37.55 -35.03 -11.77
C ASP A 6 36.11 -34.60 -11.43
N VAL A 7 35.42 -35.38 -10.57
CA VAL A 7 34.05 -35.10 -10.10
C VAL A 7 34.01 -33.87 -9.18
N GLU A 8 35.01 -33.74 -8.31
CA GLU A 8 35.17 -32.60 -7.40
C GLU A 8 35.39 -31.29 -8.19
N ILE A 9 36.25 -31.31 -9.22
CA ILE A 9 36.47 -30.19 -10.14
C ILE A 9 35.18 -29.86 -10.92
N GLN A 10 34.45 -30.86 -11.40
CA GLN A 10 33.20 -30.65 -12.13
C GLN A 10 32.12 -30.00 -11.25
N SER A 11 32.00 -30.44 -10.00
CA SER A 11 31.10 -29.84 -9.00
C SER A 11 31.48 -28.40 -8.69
N ALA A 12 32.78 -28.13 -8.49
CA ALA A 12 33.29 -26.76 -8.29
C ALA A 12 32.93 -25.85 -9.46
N ILE A 13 33.17 -26.33 -10.68
CA ILE A 13 32.83 -25.61 -11.90
C ILE A 13 31.32 -25.36 -12.01
N GLY A 14 30.48 -26.31 -11.61
CA GLY A 14 29.03 -26.14 -11.53
C GLY A 14 28.65 -24.99 -10.60
N THR A 15 29.17 -24.97 -9.37
CA THR A 15 28.90 -23.88 -8.43
C THR A 15 29.42 -22.52 -8.92
N ILE A 16 30.57 -22.48 -9.59
CA ILE A 16 31.10 -21.28 -10.24
C ILE A 16 30.15 -20.79 -11.34
N ALA A 17 29.64 -21.71 -12.16
CA ALA A 17 28.71 -21.38 -13.24
C ALA A 17 27.39 -20.80 -12.70
N GLU A 18 26.86 -21.37 -11.62
CA GLU A 18 25.67 -20.86 -10.93
C GLU A 18 25.90 -19.47 -10.34
N LEU A 19 26.98 -19.27 -9.58
CA LEU A 19 27.32 -17.96 -9.01
C LEU A 19 27.49 -16.90 -10.10
N LYS A 20 28.15 -17.25 -11.21
CA LYS A 20 28.34 -16.34 -12.34
C LYS A 20 27.03 -15.99 -13.03
N SER A 21 26.13 -16.96 -13.17
CA SER A 21 24.77 -16.73 -13.68
C SER A 21 23.99 -15.74 -12.80
N GLN A 22 24.04 -15.91 -11.47
CA GLN A 22 23.41 -14.98 -10.52
C GLN A 22 24.00 -13.57 -10.60
N ILE A 23 25.33 -13.45 -10.71
CA ILE A 23 26.02 -12.17 -10.88
C ILE A 23 25.54 -11.46 -12.15
N ILE A 24 25.48 -12.16 -13.29
CA ILE A 24 25.02 -11.60 -14.56
C ILE A 24 23.57 -11.11 -14.44
N LEU A 25 22.70 -11.91 -13.82
CA LEU A 25 21.31 -11.55 -13.62
C LEU A 25 21.16 -10.29 -12.77
N LEU A 26 21.94 -10.15 -11.69
CA LEU A 26 21.95 -8.95 -10.86
C LEU A 26 22.56 -7.73 -11.59
N GLU A 27 23.57 -7.94 -12.44
CA GLU A 27 24.14 -6.86 -13.28
C GLU A 27 23.13 -6.35 -14.31
N VAL A 28 22.37 -7.24 -14.95
CA VAL A 28 21.27 -6.85 -15.85
C VAL A 28 20.18 -6.10 -15.08
N LYS A 29 19.75 -6.61 -13.91
CA LYS A 29 18.79 -5.91 -13.04
C LYS A 29 19.26 -4.52 -12.65
N LYS A 30 20.54 -4.38 -12.28
CA LYS A 30 21.18 -3.09 -11.99
C LYS A 30 21.15 -2.17 -13.21
N GLY A 31 21.49 -2.66 -14.40
CA GLY A 31 21.47 -1.89 -15.64
C GLY A 31 20.08 -1.37 -16.00
N ALA A 32 19.05 -2.22 -15.85
CA ALA A 32 17.65 -1.84 -16.06
C ALA A 32 17.21 -0.72 -15.08
N LEU A 33 17.56 -0.85 -13.79
CA LEU A 33 17.22 0.14 -12.76
C LEU A 33 18.03 1.44 -12.89
N ALA A 34 19.30 1.36 -13.29
CA ALA A 34 20.13 2.53 -13.54
C ALA A 34 19.62 3.36 -14.73
N SER A 35 19.02 2.69 -15.72
CA SER A 35 18.38 3.36 -16.87
C SER A 35 17.08 4.05 -16.48
N SER A 36 16.38 3.59 -15.43
CA SER A 36 15.16 4.22 -14.91
C SER A 36 15.44 5.37 -13.92
N VAL A 37 16.23 6.37 -14.34
CA VAL A 37 16.26 7.80 -13.93
C VAL A 37 16.43 8.18 -12.44
N GLN A 38 16.34 7.30 -11.44
CA GLN A 38 16.52 7.66 -10.03
C GLN A 38 17.89 7.22 -9.51
N PHE A 39 18.86 8.14 -9.56
CA PHE A 39 20.21 7.99 -9.02
C PHE A 39 20.26 7.68 -7.50
N ASN A 40 19.14 7.75 -6.79
CA ASN A 40 19.03 7.48 -5.35
C ASN A 40 17.94 6.44 -5.02
N ASN A 41 17.96 5.32 -5.72
CA ASN A 41 17.06 4.21 -5.46
C ASN A 41 17.67 3.26 -4.39
N PRO A 42 17.03 3.04 -3.22
CA PRO A 42 17.49 2.09 -2.20
C PRO A 42 17.78 0.69 -2.73
N TYR A 43 17.03 0.22 -3.74
CA TYR A 43 17.25 -1.09 -4.36
C TYR A 43 18.63 -1.23 -5.02
N LEU A 44 19.24 -0.12 -5.49
CA LEU A 44 20.60 -0.17 -6.03
C LEU A 44 21.65 -0.44 -4.96
N TYR A 45 21.43 0.00 -3.71
CA TYR A 45 22.34 -0.29 -2.61
C TYR A 45 22.36 -1.80 -2.32
N ASP A 46 21.18 -2.41 -2.22
CA ASP A 46 21.03 -3.84 -1.94
C ASP A 46 21.65 -4.69 -3.06
N ILE A 47 21.36 -4.37 -4.33
CA ILE A 47 21.93 -5.08 -5.47
C ILE A 47 23.46 -4.95 -5.50
N ASN A 48 24.01 -3.77 -5.25
CA ASN A 48 25.47 -3.59 -5.19
C ASN A 48 26.10 -4.36 -4.03
N LYS A 49 25.43 -4.41 -2.87
CA LYS A 49 25.88 -5.20 -1.71
C LYS A 49 25.90 -6.69 -2.05
N GLU A 50 24.82 -7.21 -2.64
CA GLU A 50 24.70 -8.61 -3.04
C GLU A 50 25.74 -8.99 -4.11
N LEU A 51 25.89 -8.17 -5.15
CA LEU A 51 26.94 -8.34 -6.18
C LEU A 51 28.34 -8.40 -5.56
N ARG A 52 28.62 -7.56 -4.57
CA ARG A 52 29.91 -7.55 -3.88
C ARG A 52 30.13 -8.85 -3.11
N GLU A 53 29.14 -9.36 -2.41
CA GLU A 53 29.27 -10.60 -1.65
C GLU A 53 29.39 -11.82 -2.57
N LEU A 54 28.60 -11.91 -3.65
CA LEU A 54 28.72 -12.98 -4.65
C LEU A 54 30.08 -12.96 -5.36
N LYS A 55 30.58 -11.78 -5.75
CA LYS A 55 31.93 -11.65 -6.34
C LYS A 55 33.02 -12.09 -5.35
N LYS A 56 32.88 -11.78 -4.06
CA LYS A 56 33.79 -12.29 -3.02
C LYS A 56 33.74 -13.82 -2.94
N GLN A 57 32.55 -14.41 -2.93
CA GLN A 57 32.41 -15.88 -2.90
C GLN A 57 33.05 -16.53 -4.14
N LEU A 58 32.82 -15.99 -5.34
CA LEU A 58 33.47 -16.44 -6.57
C LEU A 58 34.99 -16.38 -6.44
N THR A 59 35.55 -15.25 -5.98
CA THR A 59 37.01 -15.11 -5.84
C THR A 59 37.60 -16.09 -4.82
N LYS A 60 36.87 -16.42 -3.76
CA LYS A 60 37.28 -17.44 -2.78
C LYS A 60 37.35 -18.82 -3.43
N ILE A 61 36.43 -19.15 -4.33
CA ILE A 61 36.38 -20.44 -5.02
C ILE A 61 37.41 -20.53 -6.16
N GLU A 62 37.65 -19.42 -6.89
CA GLU A 62 38.58 -19.44 -8.04
C GLU A 62 40.06 -19.41 -7.64
N PHE A 63 40.41 -18.63 -6.62
CA PHE A 63 41.82 -18.38 -6.26
C PHE A 63 42.19 -18.88 -4.86
N GLY A 64 41.22 -19.36 -4.08
CA GLY A 64 41.41 -19.64 -2.67
C GLY A 64 41.58 -18.38 -1.82
N SER A 65 41.25 -18.47 -0.54
CA SER A 65 41.68 -17.47 0.44
C SER A 65 43.21 -17.46 0.46
N LYS A 66 43.85 -16.28 0.30
CA LYS A 66 45.31 -16.08 0.47
C LYS A 66 45.84 -16.43 1.87
N GLN A 67 45.02 -17.01 2.73
CA GLN A 67 45.32 -17.35 4.11
C GLN A 67 45.79 -18.81 4.16
N LYS A 68 47.12 -18.97 4.05
CA LYS A 68 47.90 -20.21 3.95
C LYS A 68 47.67 -21.29 5.04
N ASN A 69 46.73 -21.11 5.97
CA ASN A 69 46.65 -21.90 7.21
C ASN A 69 45.31 -22.65 7.46
N GLU A 70 44.32 -22.56 6.58
CA GLU A 70 43.12 -23.41 6.68
C GLU A 70 43.07 -24.36 5.49
N LYS A 71 43.22 -25.66 5.77
CA LYS A 71 43.12 -26.76 4.78
C LYS A 71 41.68 -27.02 4.33
N ASP A 72 40.72 -26.25 4.81
CA ASP A 72 39.31 -26.36 4.45
C ASP A 72 38.96 -25.21 3.52
N PHE A 73 39.01 -25.50 2.23
CA PHE A 73 38.40 -24.63 1.22
C PHE A 73 36.89 -24.61 1.48
N GLY A 74 36.31 -23.41 1.61
CA GLY A 74 34.87 -23.25 1.73
C GLY A 74 34.15 -23.99 0.60
N ALA A 75 33.20 -24.85 0.99
CA ALA A 75 32.43 -25.76 0.14
C ALA A 75 33.14 -27.04 -0.35
N GLY A 76 34.09 -27.59 0.42
CA GLY A 76 34.47 -29.01 0.30
C GLY A 76 35.32 -29.37 -0.92
N PHE A 77 36.11 -28.42 -1.43
CA PHE A 77 37.05 -28.64 -2.54
C PHE A 77 38.50 -28.71 -2.04
N SER A 78 39.24 -29.76 -2.35
CA SER A 78 40.52 -30.07 -1.69
C SER A 78 41.75 -29.51 -2.40
N VAL A 79 41.63 -28.99 -3.63
CA VAL A 79 42.77 -28.56 -4.45
C VAL A 79 42.50 -27.20 -5.11
N PRO A 80 43.34 -26.17 -4.89
CA PRO A 80 43.26 -24.90 -5.61
C PRO A 80 43.44 -25.13 -7.12
N PHE A 81 42.65 -24.45 -7.95
CA PHE A 81 42.85 -24.47 -9.42
C PHE A 81 44.26 -24.05 -9.84
N SER A 82 44.96 -23.27 -9.00
CA SER A 82 46.36 -22.84 -9.19
C SER A 82 47.40 -23.95 -9.01
N GLU A 83 47.04 -25.07 -8.37
CA GLU A 83 47.93 -26.21 -8.09
C GLU A 83 47.75 -27.37 -9.08
N LEU A 84 46.83 -27.24 -10.04
CA LEU A 84 46.58 -28.24 -11.06
C LEU A 84 47.69 -28.23 -12.15
N PRO A 85 48.11 -29.40 -12.65
CA PRO A 85 48.93 -29.51 -13.85
C PRO A 85 48.35 -28.72 -15.04
N GLU A 86 49.22 -28.21 -15.92
CA GLU A 86 48.84 -27.30 -17.00
C GLU A 86 47.71 -27.84 -17.90
N VAL A 87 47.75 -29.14 -18.23
CA VAL A 87 46.72 -29.82 -19.04
C VAL A 87 45.36 -29.91 -18.32
N SER A 88 45.35 -30.24 -17.02
CA SER A 88 44.10 -30.33 -16.26
C SER A 88 43.52 -28.95 -15.95
N LEU A 89 44.38 -27.94 -15.85
CA LEU A 89 44.00 -26.55 -15.69
C LEU A 89 43.34 -26.01 -16.98
N GLU A 90 43.90 -26.33 -18.15
CA GLU A 90 43.28 -26.02 -19.44
C GLU A 90 41.92 -26.70 -19.59
N TYR A 91 41.84 -28.01 -19.30
CA TYR A 91 40.56 -28.73 -19.30
C TYR A 91 39.52 -28.10 -18.37
N ALA A 92 39.89 -27.77 -17.12
CA ALA A 92 39.00 -27.11 -16.18
C ALA A 92 38.53 -25.73 -16.69
N ARG A 93 39.39 -24.96 -17.36
CA ARG A 93 39.02 -23.68 -17.98
C ARG A 93 38.01 -23.86 -19.10
N LEU A 94 38.22 -24.81 -20.00
CA LEU A 94 37.27 -25.10 -21.09
C LEU A 94 35.94 -25.58 -20.52
N LEU A 95 35.97 -26.54 -19.59
CA LEU A 95 34.77 -27.08 -18.94
C LEU A 95 33.98 -25.98 -18.21
N ARG A 96 34.68 -25.06 -17.53
CA ARG A 96 34.06 -23.88 -16.91
C ARG A 96 33.37 -22.99 -17.92
N ASN A 97 34.02 -22.69 -19.04
CA ASN A 97 33.42 -21.84 -20.07
C ASN A 97 32.17 -22.48 -20.67
N VAL A 98 32.21 -23.78 -20.96
CA VAL A 98 31.06 -24.53 -21.47
C VAL A 98 29.92 -24.53 -20.46
N LYS A 99 30.19 -24.87 -19.19
CA LYS A 99 29.16 -24.95 -18.15
C LYS A 99 28.52 -23.60 -17.85
N VAL A 100 29.33 -22.53 -17.80
CA VAL A 100 28.82 -21.15 -17.65
C VAL A 100 27.88 -20.81 -18.80
N GLN A 101 28.27 -21.10 -20.04
CA GLN A 101 27.44 -20.80 -21.20
C GLN A 101 26.15 -21.61 -21.22
N GLU A 102 26.22 -22.88 -20.83
CA GLU A 102 25.06 -23.78 -20.71
C GLU A 102 24.04 -23.24 -19.69
N VAL A 103 24.48 -22.88 -18.49
CA VAL A 103 23.60 -22.36 -17.43
C VAL A 103 23.00 -21.01 -17.82
N ILE A 104 23.78 -20.12 -18.44
CA ILE A 104 23.27 -18.83 -18.94
C ILE A 104 22.23 -19.07 -20.04
N TYR A 105 22.50 -19.98 -20.97
CA TYR A 105 21.57 -20.32 -22.04
C TYR A 105 20.25 -20.89 -21.49
N GLU A 106 20.33 -21.81 -20.53
CA GLU A 106 19.16 -22.37 -19.86
C GLU A 106 18.34 -21.28 -19.18
N LEU A 107 18.98 -20.42 -18.39
CA LEU A 107 18.32 -19.30 -17.70
C LEU A 107 17.64 -18.36 -18.70
N LEU A 108 18.34 -17.94 -19.76
CA LEU A 108 17.77 -17.04 -20.77
C LEU A 108 16.62 -17.68 -21.52
N THR A 109 16.70 -18.97 -21.82
CA THR A 109 15.62 -19.73 -22.47
C THR A 109 14.39 -19.79 -21.56
N GLN A 110 14.57 -20.07 -20.27
CA GLN A 110 13.48 -20.06 -19.29
C GLN A 110 12.82 -18.68 -19.20
N GLN A 111 13.61 -17.60 -19.12
CA GLN A 111 13.10 -16.24 -19.08
C GLN A 111 12.37 -15.86 -20.37
N TYR A 112 12.88 -16.28 -21.53
CA TYR A 112 12.26 -16.04 -22.83
C TYR A 112 10.89 -16.71 -22.94
N GLU A 113 10.80 -18.00 -22.62
CA GLU A 113 9.53 -18.72 -22.65
C GLU A 113 8.55 -18.17 -21.62
N GLN A 114 9.02 -17.78 -20.43
CA GLN A 114 8.19 -17.09 -19.44
C GLN A 114 7.65 -15.77 -19.99
N ALA A 115 8.49 -14.94 -20.62
CA ALA A 115 8.08 -13.68 -21.22
C ALA A 115 7.07 -13.89 -22.36
N LYS A 116 7.29 -14.88 -23.22
CA LYS A 116 6.36 -15.28 -24.28
C LYS A 116 5.00 -15.74 -23.74
N ILE A 117 5.00 -16.49 -22.63
CA ILE A 117 3.76 -16.85 -21.93
C ILE A 117 3.07 -15.60 -21.39
N MET A 118 3.81 -14.65 -20.81
CA MET A 118 3.23 -13.40 -20.30
C MET A 118 2.68 -12.51 -21.40
N GLU A 119 3.31 -12.46 -22.58
CA GLU A 119 2.82 -11.75 -23.76
C GLU A 119 1.54 -12.38 -24.31
N ALA A 120 1.49 -13.72 -24.40
CA ALA A 120 0.32 -14.44 -24.87
C ALA A 120 -0.83 -14.47 -23.85
N LYS A 121 -0.57 -14.15 -22.57
CA LYS A 121 -1.59 -14.07 -21.53
C LYS A 121 -2.39 -12.78 -21.67
N ASP A 122 -3.48 -12.85 -22.43
CA ASP A 122 -4.58 -11.86 -22.40
C ASP A 122 -5.31 -11.91 -21.05
N THR A 123 -4.67 -11.43 -19.99
CA THR A 123 -5.31 -11.28 -18.68
C THR A 123 -5.85 -9.85 -18.60
N PRO A 124 -7.16 -9.61 -18.67
CA PRO A 124 -7.68 -8.28 -18.39
C PRO A 124 -7.32 -7.94 -16.94
N THR A 125 -6.48 -6.92 -16.75
CA THR A 125 -6.00 -6.40 -15.45
C THR A 125 -7.15 -6.09 -14.47
N VAL A 126 -8.37 -5.92 -14.98
CA VAL A 126 -9.57 -5.65 -14.21
C VAL A 126 -10.69 -6.58 -14.69
N GLN A 127 -10.87 -7.70 -14.00
CA GLN A 127 -12.17 -8.36 -14.04
C GLN A 127 -13.12 -7.54 -13.17
N PHE A 128 -14.22 -7.07 -13.76
CA PHE A 128 -15.30 -6.44 -13.02
C PHE A 128 -15.93 -7.51 -12.10
N LEU A 129 -15.48 -7.58 -10.85
CA LEU A 129 -15.97 -8.55 -9.86
C LEU A 129 -17.40 -8.22 -9.39
N ASP A 130 -17.80 -6.95 -9.48
CA ASP A 130 -19.16 -6.53 -9.16
C ASP A 130 -19.54 -5.28 -9.94
N ARG A 131 -20.68 -5.32 -10.64
CA ARG A 131 -21.24 -4.12 -11.28
C ARG A 131 -21.99 -3.36 -10.19
N ALA A 132 -21.59 -2.12 -9.95
CA ALA A 132 -22.25 -1.26 -8.97
C ALA A 132 -23.78 -1.25 -9.15
N GLY A 133 -24.50 -1.81 -8.17
CA GLY A 133 -25.96 -1.84 -8.16
C GLY A 133 -26.55 -0.44 -7.95
N ILE A 134 -27.62 -0.13 -8.67
CA ILE A 134 -28.37 1.12 -8.49
C ILE A 134 -29.05 1.05 -7.10
N PRO A 135 -28.96 2.10 -6.26
CA PRO A 135 -29.57 2.08 -4.94
C PRO A 135 -31.11 2.06 -5.04
N GLU A 136 -31.73 1.01 -4.51
CA GLU A 136 -33.20 0.86 -4.49
C GLU A 136 -33.91 1.92 -3.64
N LYS A 137 -33.23 2.44 -2.61
CA LYS A 137 -33.79 3.41 -1.66
C LYS A 137 -32.94 4.67 -1.62
N LYS A 138 -33.62 5.82 -1.69
CA LYS A 138 -32.98 7.13 -1.51
C LYS A 138 -32.45 7.26 -0.08
N THR A 139 -31.13 7.37 0.05
CA THR A 139 -30.44 7.53 1.33
C THR A 139 -30.65 8.92 1.94
N PHE A 140 -30.85 9.95 1.11
CA PHE A 140 -31.04 11.33 1.55
C PHE A 140 -31.84 12.16 0.53
N PRO A 141 -32.67 13.15 0.93
CA PRO A 141 -33.13 13.47 2.29
C PRO A 141 -34.35 12.64 2.72
N LYS A 142 -34.48 12.36 4.03
CA LYS A 142 -35.60 11.60 4.61
C LYS A 142 -36.89 12.45 4.64
N ARG A 143 -37.58 12.55 3.50
CA ARG A 143 -38.79 13.38 3.32
C ARG A 143 -39.86 13.16 4.39
N THR A 144 -40.05 11.92 4.83
CA THR A 144 -41.01 11.55 5.87
C THR A 144 -40.74 12.26 7.20
N LEU A 145 -39.47 12.40 7.59
CA LEU A 145 -39.11 13.10 8.84
C LEU A 145 -39.39 14.59 8.76
N ILE A 146 -39.14 15.21 7.60
CA ILE A 146 -39.41 16.63 7.37
C ILE A 146 -40.91 16.92 7.51
N VAL A 147 -41.74 16.11 6.85
CA VAL A 147 -43.20 16.27 6.89
C VAL A 147 -43.75 16.03 8.29
N ALA A 148 -43.27 14.98 8.99
CA ALA A 148 -43.68 14.70 10.35
C ALA A 148 -43.35 15.86 11.31
N PHE A 149 -42.15 16.43 11.19
CA PHE A 149 -41.72 17.55 12.03
C PHE A 149 -42.51 18.82 11.73
N ALA A 150 -42.73 19.14 10.45
CA ALA A 150 -43.53 20.30 10.05
C ALA A 150 -44.98 20.20 10.54
N PHE A 151 -45.58 19.00 10.45
CA PHE A 151 -46.93 18.75 10.95
C PHE A 151 -47.01 18.96 12.48
N LEU A 152 -46.10 18.33 13.23
CA LEU A 152 -46.03 18.50 14.69
C LEU A 152 -45.88 19.98 15.07
N LEU A 153 -44.95 20.69 14.43
CA LEU A 153 -44.68 22.10 14.71
C LEU A 153 -45.92 22.98 14.42
N SER A 154 -46.60 22.72 13.30
CA SER A 154 -47.81 23.48 12.94
C SER A 154 -48.94 23.30 13.98
N LEU A 155 -49.06 22.10 14.55
CA LEU A 155 -50.08 21.79 15.55
C LEU A 155 -49.78 22.48 16.88
N PHE A 156 -48.51 22.44 17.31
CA PHE A 156 -48.07 23.14 18.52
C PHE A 156 -48.20 24.66 18.43
N VAL A 157 -48.07 25.25 17.24
CA VAL A 157 -48.19 26.71 17.07
C VAL A 157 -49.65 27.14 16.90
N ASN A 158 -50.45 26.43 16.10
CA ASN A 158 -51.81 26.87 15.78
C ASN A 158 -52.78 26.70 16.95
N ILE A 159 -52.66 25.65 17.76
CA ILE A 159 -53.55 25.43 18.92
C ILE A 159 -53.55 26.65 19.86
N PRO A 160 -52.41 27.08 20.45
CA PRO A 160 -52.40 28.24 21.34
C PRO A 160 -52.75 29.54 20.61
N LEU A 161 -52.41 29.67 19.32
CA LEU A 161 -52.72 30.86 18.54
C LEU A 161 -54.24 31.06 18.39
N VAL A 162 -54.99 29.99 18.10
CA VAL A 162 -56.46 30.05 17.99
C VAL A 162 -57.08 30.40 19.34
N PHE A 163 -56.64 29.77 20.43
CA PHE A 163 -57.12 30.13 21.77
C PHE A 163 -56.78 31.57 22.15
N PHE A 164 -55.61 32.08 21.77
CA PHE A 164 -55.22 33.46 22.03
C PHE A 164 -56.04 34.46 21.22
N LEU A 165 -56.30 34.19 19.94
CA LEU A 165 -57.16 35.03 19.10
C LEU A 165 -58.60 35.06 19.62
N GLU A 166 -59.14 33.90 20.02
CA GLU A 166 -60.48 33.80 20.61
C GLU A 166 -60.54 34.55 21.94
N TYR A 167 -59.52 34.41 22.79
CA TYR A 167 -59.42 35.14 24.06
C TYR A 167 -59.41 36.66 23.84
N LEU A 168 -58.68 37.16 22.84
CA LEU A 168 -58.69 38.58 22.49
C LEU A 168 -60.04 39.06 21.96
N ALA A 169 -60.75 38.23 21.19
CA ALA A 169 -62.08 38.53 20.69
C ALA A 169 -63.12 38.59 21.83
N ASP A 170 -63.07 37.63 22.75
CA ASP A 170 -63.95 37.56 23.93
C ASP A 170 -63.73 38.72 24.91
N VAL A 171 -62.48 39.12 25.10
CA VAL A 171 -62.12 40.27 25.95
C VAL A 171 -62.70 41.57 25.40
N LYS A 172 -62.82 41.72 24.08
CA LYS A 172 -63.42 42.92 23.47
C LYS A 172 -64.92 43.06 23.78
N SER A 173 -65.60 41.98 24.14
CA SER A 173 -67.05 41.98 24.37
C SER A 173 -67.46 42.13 25.85
N ASN A 174 -66.55 42.05 26.82
CA ASN A 174 -66.92 41.97 28.25
C ASN A 174 -66.03 42.89 29.15
N PRO A 175 -66.59 43.93 29.81
CA PRO A 175 -65.79 44.99 30.42
C PRO A 175 -65.00 44.61 31.68
N GLU A 176 -65.35 43.51 32.37
CA GLU A 176 -64.60 43.03 33.54
C GLU A 176 -63.30 42.28 33.18
N LYS A 177 -63.19 41.74 31.96
CA LYS A 177 -62.01 40.97 31.50
C LYS A 177 -60.90 41.85 30.92
N HIS A 178 -61.16 43.12 30.62
CA HIS A 178 -60.15 44.06 30.10
C HIS A 178 -58.96 44.25 31.05
N ALA A 179 -59.20 44.29 32.36
CA ALA A 179 -58.14 44.50 33.34
C ALA A 179 -57.15 43.33 33.40
N PHE A 180 -57.62 42.10 33.17
CA PHE A 180 -56.78 40.91 33.14
C PHE A 180 -56.07 40.72 31.79
N ALA A 181 -56.74 41.03 30.68
CA ALA A 181 -56.14 40.95 29.35
C ALA A 181 -55.03 41.99 29.14
N VAL A 182 -55.23 43.22 29.63
CA VAL A 182 -54.17 44.25 29.60
C VAL A 182 -52.99 43.80 30.45
N LYS A 183 -53.22 43.26 31.66
CA LYS A 183 -52.15 42.68 32.50
C LYS A 183 -51.40 41.54 31.80
N LEU A 184 -52.09 40.60 31.17
CA LEU A 184 -51.47 39.51 30.43
C LEU A 184 -50.64 40.02 29.24
N THR A 185 -51.10 41.04 28.52
CA THR A 185 -50.31 41.61 27.41
C THR A 185 -49.07 42.35 27.89
N THR A 186 -49.14 43.05 29.03
CA THR A 186 -47.97 43.70 29.62
C THR A 186 -46.99 42.68 30.20
N ASP A 187 -47.49 41.61 30.82
CA ASP A 187 -46.66 40.57 31.42
C ASP A 187 -46.01 39.68 30.34
N LEU A 188 -46.74 39.28 29.29
CA LEU A 188 -46.15 38.57 28.15
C LEU A 188 -45.11 39.42 27.42
N SER A 189 -45.37 40.70 27.20
CA SER A 189 -44.39 41.59 26.55
C SER A 189 -43.11 41.69 27.37
N ARG A 190 -43.23 41.73 28.70
CA ARG A 190 -42.10 41.77 29.62
C ARG A 190 -41.33 40.45 29.62
N ASP A 191 -42.03 39.32 29.66
CA ASP A 191 -41.44 37.99 29.60
C ASP A 191 -40.74 37.73 28.25
N PHE A 192 -41.28 38.27 27.15
CA PHE A 192 -40.67 38.13 25.82
C PHE A 192 -39.35 38.92 25.72
N ASP A 193 -39.29 40.10 26.31
CA ASP A 193 -38.06 40.89 26.39
C ASP A 193 -37.02 40.24 27.32
N GLU A 194 -37.45 39.63 28.42
CA GLU A 194 -36.56 38.82 29.29
C GLU A 194 -36.04 37.57 28.58
N LEU A 195 -36.89 36.85 27.86
CA LEU A 195 -36.53 35.66 27.08
C LEU A 195 -35.55 36.03 25.95
N LYS A 196 -35.76 37.15 25.27
CA LYS A 196 -34.85 37.68 24.23
C LYS A 196 -33.50 38.06 24.83
N GLY A 197 -33.48 38.64 26.02
CA GLY A 197 -32.25 38.90 26.79
C GLY A 197 -31.52 37.61 27.18
N PHE A 198 -32.27 36.59 27.62
CA PHE A 198 -31.73 35.28 27.99
C PHE A 198 -31.14 34.53 26.80
N ILE A 199 -31.85 34.48 25.66
CA ILE A 199 -31.39 33.88 24.40
C ILE A 199 -30.13 34.59 23.90
N LYS A 200 -30.06 35.91 23.97
CA LYS A 200 -28.87 36.69 23.61
C LYS A 200 -27.67 36.35 24.51
N LYS A 201 -27.91 36.08 25.80
CA LYS A 201 -26.87 35.67 26.76
C LYS A 201 -26.42 34.22 26.53
N LEU A 202 -27.32 33.32 26.16
CA LEU A 202 -27.05 31.93 25.82
C LEU A 202 -26.19 31.83 24.55
N PHE A 203 -26.53 32.59 23.50
CA PHE A 203 -25.73 32.69 22.29
C PHE A 203 -24.34 33.31 22.53
N ARG A 204 -24.20 34.18 23.54
CA ARG A 204 -22.91 34.79 23.89
C ARG A 204 -22.03 33.86 24.74
N ARG A 205 -22.60 32.91 25.48
CA ARG A 205 -21.87 31.87 26.23
C ARG A 205 -21.40 30.70 25.36
N SER A 206 -22.10 30.41 24.27
CA SER A 206 -21.70 29.36 23.32
C SER A 206 -20.53 29.77 22.40
N LYS A 207 -20.03 31.01 22.51
CA LYS A 207 -18.97 31.57 21.64
C LYS A 207 -17.65 31.87 22.37
N ASN A 208 -17.53 31.46 23.63
CA ASN A 208 -16.26 31.31 24.37
C ASN A 208 -16.08 29.83 24.70
#